data_AF-A0A435JET5-F1
#
_entry.id   AF-A0A435JET5-F1
#
_cell.length_a   1.000
_cell.length_b   1.000
_cell.length_c   1.000
_cell.angle_alpha   90.00
_cell.angle_beta   90.00
_cell.angle_gamma   90.00
#
_symmetry.space_group_name_H-M   'P 1'
#
loop_
_entity.id
_entity.type
_entity.pdbx_description
1 polymer ?
#
loop_
_entity_poly.entity_id
_entity_poly.type
_entity_poly.pdbx_seq_one_letter_code
_entity_poly.pdbx_strand_id
1 'polypeptide(L)'
;DNRPFNAHVVIFFIFLVSNIGGSLTPLGDPPLFVGFLRGVDFFWTTTNLWRETLFVGGVVLGVFLVIDIILHRREAGAPKIKDPTPDTKVRLRGLANLPLLAGVIGAILLSAAWKPGVSFSVFGVSLELQNLVRDAMILALALVSLVISRKEYREANGFNWGPIAEVAKLFAGIFICIVPVIAILRAGHEGALAPLVSLVSSSSGQPNDLAYFWLTGALSSFLDNAPTYLVFFELAGGDPRHLMTEFASTLAAISAGAVFMGANTYIGNAPNFMVYAIARHRGVKMPGFFGYMAWSGLVLIPTFLVAGFLFFG
;
A
#
# COMPACT_ATOMS: atom_id res chain seq x y z
N ASP A 1 7.87 -24.54 1.60
CA ASP A 1 6.63 -25.30 1.29
C ASP A 1 6.47 -26.59 2.09
N ASN A 2 7.54 -27.18 2.63
CA ASN A 2 7.53 -28.41 3.45
C ASN A 2 7.24 -28.24 4.95
N ARG A 3 6.32 -27.34 5.30
CA ARG A 3 5.95 -27.14 6.71
C ARG A 3 4.44 -27.33 6.90
N PRO A 4 4.01 -28.09 7.91
CA PRO A 4 2.59 -28.25 8.20
C PRO A 4 1.95 -26.93 8.64
N PHE A 5 2.73 -26.03 9.26
CA PHE A 5 2.31 -24.66 9.57
C PHE A 5 3.05 -23.68 8.65
N ASN A 6 2.34 -23.16 7.65
CA ASN A 6 2.89 -22.23 6.66
C ASN A 6 2.01 -20.99 6.43
N ALA A 7 0.77 -20.99 6.94
CA ALA A 7 -0.16 -19.88 6.77
C ALA A 7 0.36 -18.59 7.44
N HIS A 8 1.00 -18.69 8.61
CA HIS A 8 1.53 -17.51 9.31
C HIS A 8 2.60 -16.79 8.48
N VAL A 9 3.44 -17.50 7.74
CA VAL A 9 4.43 -16.88 6.85
C VAL A 9 3.76 -15.99 5.81
N VAL A 10 2.66 -16.47 5.20
CA VAL A 10 1.90 -15.68 4.23
C VAL A 10 1.17 -14.51 4.90
N ILE A 11 0.60 -14.70 6.09
CA ILE A 11 -0.06 -13.64 6.85
C ILE A 11 0.92 -12.51 7.20
N PHE A 12 2.09 -12.85 7.74
CA PHE A 12 3.11 -11.86 8.07
C PHE A 12 3.77 -11.25 6.83
N PHE A 13 3.83 -11.98 5.71
CA PHE A 13 4.20 -11.40 4.43
C PHE A 13 3.21 -10.30 4.00
N ILE A 14 1.90 -10.52 4.17
CA ILE A 14 0.90 -9.48 3.91
C ILE A 14 1.12 -8.28 4.83
N PHE A 15 1.34 -8.50 6.13
CA PHE A 15 1.56 -7.41 7.08
C PHE A 15 2.82 -6.58 6.74
N LEU A 16 3.96 -7.26 6.58
CA LEU A 16 5.27 -6.61 6.47
C LEU A 16 5.59 -6.16 5.05
N VAL A 17 5.28 -6.96 4.03
CA VAL A 17 5.74 -6.70 2.66
C VAL A 17 4.64 -6.02 1.84
N SER A 18 3.40 -6.47 1.95
CA SER A 18 2.29 -5.91 1.16
C SER A 18 1.71 -4.62 1.73
N ASN A 19 2.14 -4.18 2.92
CA ASN A 19 1.62 -2.97 3.57
C ASN A 19 2.75 -2.17 4.23
N ILE A 20 3.25 -2.58 5.41
CA ILE A 20 4.18 -1.77 6.22
C ILE A 20 5.46 -1.41 5.45
N GLY A 21 6.03 -2.33 4.69
CA GLY A 21 7.25 -2.11 3.92
C GLY A 21 7.09 -1.16 2.73
N GLY A 22 5.86 -0.89 2.30
CA GLY A 22 5.54 0.02 1.20
C GLY A 22 5.53 1.51 1.59
N SER A 23 5.68 1.84 2.88
CA SER A 23 5.47 3.20 3.40
C SER A 23 6.62 4.19 3.15
N LEU A 24 7.79 3.71 2.75
CA LEU A 24 8.97 4.59 2.65
C LEU A 24 9.05 5.33 1.32
N THR A 25 8.39 4.85 0.27
CA THR A 25 8.45 5.51 -1.05
C THR A 25 7.07 5.56 -1.68
N PRO A 26 6.79 6.55 -2.55
CA PRO A 26 5.55 6.57 -3.34
C PRO A 26 5.35 5.34 -4.23
N LEU A 27 6.40 4.55 -4.48
CA LEU A 27 6.33 3.35 -5.30
C LEU A 27 5.92 2.10 -4.52
N GLY A 28 5.98 2.17 -3.19
CA GLY A 28 5.80 1.01 -2.32
C GLY A 28 4.34 0.65 -2.10
N ASP A 29 3.45 1.63 -2.04
CA ASP A 29 2.01 1.41 -1.78
C ASP A 29 1.13 2.47 -2.49
N PRO A 30 -0.08 2.10 -2.98
CA PRO A 30 -0.96 3.01 -3.73
C PRO A 30 -1.28 4.37 -3.07
N PRO A 31 -1.55 4.47 -1.75
CA PRO A 31 -1.77 5.74 -1.04
C PRO A 31 -0.67 6.77 -1.28
N LEU A 32 0.59 6.34 -1.13
CA LEU A 32 1.75 7.24 -1.25
C LEU A 32 1.99 7.62 -2.70
N PHE A 33 1.70 6.72 -3.64
CA PHE A 33 1.69 7.05 -5.05
C PHE A 33 0.66 8.14 -5.37
N VAL A 34 -0.57 8.00 -4.84
CA VAL A 34 -1.62 9.02 -5.00
C VAL A 34 -1.21 10.35 -4.37
N GLY A 35 -0.59 10.34 -3.19
CA GLY A 35 -0.01 11.54 -2.58
C GLY A 35 1.04 12.21 -3.46
N PHE A 36 1.94 11.44 -4.06
CA PHE A 36 2.92 11.95 -5.01
C PHE A 36 2.27 12.56 -6.25
N LEU A 37 1.24 11.93 -6.81
CA LEU A 37 0.45 12.51 -7.91
C LEU A 37 -0.27 13.81 -7.51
N ARG A 38 -0.60 13.98 -6.23
CA ARG A 38 -1.14 15.22 -5.66
C ARG A 38 -0.08 16.27 -5.38
N GLY A 39 1.20 15.96 -5.55
CA GLY A 39 2.30 16.90 -5.39
C GLY A 39 3.10 16.75 -4.10
N VAL A 40 2.92 15.66 -3.34
CA VAL A 40 3.84 15.30 -2.26
C VAL A 40 5.20 14.91 -2.84
N ASP A 41 6.28 15.42 -2.26
CA ASP A 41 7.63 15.17 -2.76
C ASP A 41 8.05 13.70 -2.61
N PHE A 42 8.82 13.19 -3.57
CA PHE A 42 9.16 11.77 -3.66
C PHE A 42 9.84 11.21 -2.40
N PHE A 43 10.75 11.98 -1.79
CA PHE A 43 11.49 11.55 -0.60
C PHE A 43 10.85 11.97 0.72
N TRP A 44 9.72 12.69 0.69
CA TRP A 44 9.05 13.17 1.89
C TRP A 44 8.60 12.01 2.78
N THR A 45 8.09 10.92 2.19
CA THR A 45 7.67 9.73 2.93
C THR A 45 8.86 9.05 3.61
N THR A 46 10.00 8.92 2.93
CA THR A 46 11.22 8.37 3.54
C THR A 46 11.66 9.20 4.75
N THR A 47 11.65 10.53 4.64
CA THR A 47 12.14 11.39 5.71
C THR A 47 11.18 11.49 6.90
N ASN A 48 9.87 11.33 6.66
CA ASN A 48 8.83 11.57 7.68
C ASN A 48 8.14 10.30 8.21
N LEU A 49 8.29 9.14 7.56
CA LEU A 49 7.64 7.88 7.97
C LEU A 49 8.63 6.79 8.43
N TRP A 50 9.93 7.01 8.35
CA TRP A 50 10.91 5.95 8.60
C TRP A 50 10.88 5.45 10.05
N ARG A 51 10.59 6.32 11.04
CA ARG A 51 10.60 5.95 12.46
C ARG A 51 9.43 5.04 12.78
N GLU A 52 8.25 5.45 12.33
CA GLU A 52 6.98 4.76 12.43
C GLU A 52 7.08 3.39 11.74
N THR A 53 7.63 3.38 10.52
CA THR A 53 7.81 2.16 9.72
C THR A 53 8.79 1.18 10.37
N LEU A 54 9.94 1.66 10.84
CA LEU A 54 10.91 0.80 11.51
C LEU A 54 10.38 0.27 12.84
N PHE A 55 9.65 1.09 13.59
CA PHE A 55 9.05 0.66 14.85
C PHE A 55 7.99 -0.41 14.62
N VAL A 56 6.98 -0.11 13.79
CA VAL A 56 5.86 -1.03 13.49
C VAL A 56 6.40 -2.29 12.80
N GLY A 57 7.23 -2.14 11.78
CA GLY A 57 7.84 -3.25 11.05
C GLY A 57 8.73 -4.11 11.95
N GLY A 58 9.51 -3.48 12.84
CA GLY A 58 10.37 -4.18 13.81
C GLY A 58 9.58 -4.99 14.83
N VAL A 59 8.50 -4.42 15.39
CA VAL A 59 7.61 -5.13 16.32
C VAL A 59 6.93 -6.30 15.62
N VAL A 60 6.31 -6.08 14.46
CA VAL A 60 5.62 -7.14 13.71
C VAL A 60 6.59 -8.23 13.26
N LEU A 61 7.80 -7.88 12.83
CA LEU A 61 8.86 -8.83 12.50
C LEU A 61 9.32 -9.62 13.73
N GLY A 62 9.45 -8.96 14.89
CA GLY A 62 9.75 -9.64 16.15
C GLY A 62 8.70 -10.68 16.52
N VAL A 63 7.41 -10.33 16.41
CA VAL A 63 6.29 -11.25 16.64
C VAL A 63 6.32 -12.41 15.63
N PHE A 64 6.56 -12.11 14.34
CA PHE A 64 6.74 -13.14 13.32
C PHE A 64 7.81 -14.16 13.71
N LEU A 65 9.00 -13.69 14.09
CA LEU A 65 10.13 -14.54 14.45
C LEU A 65 9.79 -15.42 15.65
N VAL A 66 9.16 -14.86 16.69
CA VAL A 66 8.73 -15.64 17.86
C VAL A 66 7.75 -16.74 17.47
N ILE A 67 6.71 -16.41 16.70
CA ILE A 67 5.69 -17.38 16.27
C ILE A 67 6.31 -18.45 15.36
N ASP A 68 7.14 -18.04 14.41
CA ASP A 68 7.80 -18.95 13.48
C ASP A 68 8.71 -19.94 14.21
N ILE A 69 9.50 -19.47 15.18
CA ILE A 69 10.35 -20.31 16.03
C ILE A 69 9.51 -21.29 16.86
N ILE A 70 8.41 -20.84 17.48
CA ILE A 70 7.53 -21.70 18.28
C ILE A 70 6.91 -22.80 17.41
N LEU A 71 6.38 -22.44 16.24
CA LEU A 71 5.78 -23.39 15.30
C LEU A 71 6.83 -24.35 14.75
N HIS A 72 8.02 -23.85 14.40
CA HIS A 72 9.13 -24.68 13.92
C HIS A 72 9.58 -25.70 14.97
N ARG A 73 9.65 -25.31 16.25
CA ARG A 73 9.95 -26.25 17.35
C ARG A 73 8.85 -27.30 17.54
N ARG A 74 7.58 -26.95 17.35
CA ARG A 74 6.46 -27.90 17.40
C ARG A 74 6.44 -28.89 16.24
N GLU A 75 7.07 -28.55 15.13
CA GLU A 75 7.23 -29.42 13.96
C GLU A 75 8.35 -30.46 14.16
N ALA A 76 9.19 -30.32 15.19
CA ALA A 76 10.24 -31.28 15.49
C ALA A 76 9.64 -32.68 15.75
N GLY A 77 9.89 -33.60 14.81
CA GLY A 77 9.37 -34.97 14.85
C GLY A 77 8.16 -35.25 13.95
N ALA A 78 7.60 -34.25 13.26
CA ALA A 78 6.56 -34.48 12.26
C ALA A 78 7.11 -35.16 11.00
N PRO A 79 6.30 -35.95 10.26
CA PRO A 79 6.72 -36.55 9.00
C PRO A 79 7.19 -35.45 8.04
N LYS A 80 8.37 -35.63 7.43
CA LYS A 80 8.85 -34.69 6.41
C LYS A 80 7.84 -34.70 5.26
N ILE A 81 7.15 -33.58 5.06
CA ILE A 81 6.36 -33.36 3.85
C ILE A 81 7.34 -33.45 2.68
N LYS A 82 7.02 -34.28 1.69
CA LYS A 82 7.88 -34.47 0.52
C LYS A 82 7.97 -33.15 -0.22
N ASP A 83 9.20 -32.66 -0.45
CA ASP A 83 9.40 -31.42 -1.20
C ASP A 83 8.79 -31.53 -2.59
N PRO A 84 7.75 -30.73 -2.90
CA PRO A 84 7.29 -30.63 -4.28
C PRO A 84 8.34 -29.96 -5.17
N THR A 85 9.31 -29.25 -4.57
CA THR A 85 10.31 -28.46 -5.29
C THR A 85 11.72 -28.98 -4.94
N PRO A 86 12.40 -29.71 -5.83
CA PRO A 86 13.77 -30.14 -5.57
C PRO A 86 14.67 -28.93 -5.30
N ASP A 87 15.63 -29.08 -4.37
CA ASP A 87 16.70 -28.10 -4.12
C ASP A 87 17.44 -27.83 -5.43
N THR A 88 17.01 -26.79 -6.13
CA THR A 88 17.56 -26.36 -7.41
C THR A 88 18.35 -25.08 -7.17
N LYS A 89 19.48 -24.94 -7.88
CA LYS A 89 20.30 -23.73 -7.79
C LYS A 89 19.41 -22.53 -8.13
N VAL A 90 19.26 -21.60 -7.19
CA VAL A 90 18.55 -20.34 -7.41
C VAL A 90 19.21 -19.61 -8.58
N ARG A 91 18.44 -19.36 -9.63
CA ARG A 91 18.89 -18.64 -10.84
C ARG A 91 17.91 -17.53 -11.15
N LEU A 92 18.41 -16.32 -11.30
CA LEU A 92 17.63 -15.20 -11.80
C LEU A 92 17.45 -15.38 -13.32
N ARG A 93 16.21 -15.55 -13.76
CA ARG A 93 15.82 -15.58 -15.17
C ARG A 93 15.06 -14.29 -15.49
N GLY A 94 15.21 -13.78 -16.71
CA GLY A 94 14.55 -12.53 -17.12
C GLY A 94 15.29 -11.26 -16.71
N LEU A 95 16.62 -11.31 -16.58
CA LEU A 95 17.49 -10.16 -16.25
C LEU A 95 17.28 -8.95 -17.17
N ALA A 96 16.78 -9.15 -18.40
CA ALA A 96 16.42 -8.09 -19.32
C ALA A 96 15.34 -7.14 -18.78
N ASN A 97 14.52 -7.58 -17.80
CA ASN A 97 13.52 -6.73 -17.15
C ASN A 97 14.10 -5.85 -16.03
N LEU A 98 15.29 -6.13 -15.50
CA LEU A 98 15.92 -5.28 -14.48
C LEU A 98 16.17 -3.85 -14.98
N PRO A 99 16.79 -3.61 -16.15
CA PRO A 99 16.95 -2.25 -16.66
C PRO A 99 15.60 -1.60 -17.00
N LEU A 100 14.59 -2.36 -17.42
CA LEU A 100 13.25 -1.81 -17.65
C LEU A 100 12.59 -1.34 -16.34
N LEU A 101 12.74 -2.11 -15.26
CA LEU A 101 12.25 -1.73 -13.94
C LEU A 101 12.97 -0.48 -13.42
N ALA A 102 14.29 -0.40 -13.60
CA ALA A 102 15.05 0.82 -13.31
C ALA A 102 14.57 2.01 -14.16
N GLY A 103 14.20 1.76 -15.42
CA GLY A 103 13.58 2.75 -16.31
C GLY A 103 12.23 3.25 -15.80
N VAL A 104 11.39 2.38 -15.25
CA VAL A 104 10.10 2.78 -14.65
C VAL A 104 10.34 3.70 -13.45
N ILE A 105 11.26 3.33 -12.56
CA ILE A 105 11.66 4.18 -11.42
C ILE A 105 12.20 5.52 -11.92
N GLY A 106 13.07 5.50 -12.94
CA GLY A 106 13.63 6.69 -13.56
C GLY A 106 12.59 7.60 -14.20
N ALA A 107 11.56 7.05 -14.87
CA ALA A 107 10.46 7.82 -15.44
C ALA A 107 9.66 8.56 -14.37
N ILE A 108 9.44 7.93 -13.21
CA ILE A 108 8.70 8.53 -12.09
C ILE A 108 9.54 9.62 -11.42
N LEU A 109 10.84 9.38 -11.22
CA LEU A 109 11.76 10.41 -10.70
C LEU A 109 11.91 11.58 -11.67
N LEU A 110 11.90 11.31 -12.99
CA LEU A 110 11.93 12.33 -14.02
C LEU A 110 10.71 13.25 -13.90
N SER A 111 9.49 12.74 -13.69
CA SER A 111 8.32 13.61 -13.52
C SER A 111 8.38 14.45 -12.24
N ALA A 112 9.10 13.99 -11.21
CA ALA A 112 9.33 14.77 -10.00
C ALA A 112 10.34 15.91 -10.21
N ALA A 113 11.44 15.62 -10.91
CA ALA A 113 12.56 16.55 -11.09
C ALA A 113 12.37 17.53 -12.25
N TRP A 114 11.72 17.10 -13.33
CA TRP A 114 11.48 17.89 -14.52
C TRP A 114 10.04 18.40 -14.56
N LYS A 115 9.87 19.68 -14.19
CA LYS A 115 8.58 20.39 -14.19
C LYS A 115 8.62 21.54 -15.20
N PRO A 116 8.37 21.29 -16.50
CA PRO A 116 8.49 22.30 -17.56
C PRO A 116 7.41 23.41 -17.49
N GLY A 117 6.42 23.29 -16.61
CA GLY A 117 5.33 24.27 -16.48
C GLY A 117 4.31 24.24 -17.61
N VAL A 118 4.40 23.26 -18.52
CA VAL A 118 3.45 23.09 -19.63
C VAL A 118 2.29 22.21 -19.18
N SER A 119 1.07 22.71 -19.34
CA SER A 119 -0.16 21.97 -19.06
C SER A 119 -1.16 22.09 -20.22
N PHE A 120 -1.96 21.04 -20.40
CA PHE A 120 -3.02 20.95 -21.40
C PHE A 120 -4.35 20.77 -20.69
N SER A 121 -5.36 21.55 -21.05
CA SER A 121 -6.72 21.36 -20.50
C SER A 121 -7.54 20.47 -21.44
N VAL A 122 -8.04 19.35 -20.92
CA VAL A 122 -8.91 18.41 -21.64
C VAL A 122 -10.17 18.20 -20.82
N PHE A 123 -11.33 18.59 -21.37
CA PHE A 123 -12.63 18.54 -20.67
C PHE A 123 -12.62 19.18 -19.26
N GLY A 124 -11.83 20.25 -19.08
CA GLY A 124 -11.70 20.95 -17.79
C GLY A 124 -10.69 20.31 -16.81
N VAL A 125 -10.01 19.24 -17.21
CA VAL A 125 -8.93 18.62 -16.43
C VAL A 125 -7.58 19.12 -16.95
N SER A 126 -6.75 19.65 -16.05
CA SER A 126 -5.37 20.06 -16.36
C SER A 126 -4.44 18.85 -16.35
N LEU A 127 -3.79 18.58 -17.49
CA LEU A 127 -2.82 17.51 -17.69
C LEU A 127 -1.44 18.12 -17.85
N GLU A 128 -0.55 17.83 -16.91
CA GLU A 128 0.83 18.33 -16.97
C GLU A 128 1.70 17.47 -17.90
N LEU A 129 2.56 18.12 -18.69
CA LEU A 129 3.39 17.44 -19.69
C LEU A 129 4.29 16.36 -19.06
N GLN A 130 4.87 16.62 -17.89
CA GLN A 130 5.72 15.67 -17.19
C GLN A 130 4.99 14.37 -16.80
N ASN A 131 3.70 14.45 -16.46
CA ASN A 131 2.89 13.28 -16.11
C ASN A 131 2.56 12.47 -17.36
N LEU A 132 2.23 13.14 -18.47
CA LEU A 132 1.99 12.48 -19.76
C LEU A 132 3.24 11.75 -20.27
N VAL A 133 4.41 12.38 -20.17
CA VAL A 133 5.69 11.77 -20.56
C VAL A 133 6.00 10.56 -19.69
N ARG A 134 5.85 10.66 -18.37
CA ARG A 134 6.02 9.53 -17.45
C ARG A 134 5.13 8.36 -17.83
N ASP A 135 3.83 8.60 -18.00
CA ASP A 135 2.86 7.53 -18.28
C ASP A 135 3.14 6.87 -19.64
N ALA A 136 3.50 7.67 -20.65
CA ALA A 136 3.93 7.15 -21.95
C ALA A 136 5.22 6.30 -21.84
N MET A 137 6.20 6.73 -21.05
CA MET A 137 7.42 5.96 -20.81
C MET A 137 7.13 4.64 -20.09
N ILE A 138 6.30 4.65 -19.05
CA ILE A 138 5.91 3.43 -18.31
C ILE A 138 5.19 2.45 -19.24
N LEU A 139 4.25 2.93 -20.06
CA LEU A 139 3.55 2.11 -21.06
C LEU A 139 4.52 1.54 -22.09
N ALA A 140 5.44 2.34 -22.62
CA ALA A 140 6.45 1.88 -23.56
C ALA A 140 7.34 0.80 -22.94
N LEU A 141 7.82 0.99 -21.71
CA LEU A 141 8.62 0.01 -20.98
C LEU A 141 7.84 -1.29 -20.73
N ALA A 142 6.55 -1.20 -20.40
CA ALA A 142 5.68 -2.36 -20.24
C ALA A 142 5.53 -3.14 -21.57
N LEU A 143 5.32 -2.45 -22.69
CA LEU A 143 5.24 -3.07 -24.01
C LEU A 143 6.58 -3.73 -24.40
N VAL A 144 7.69 -3.04 -24.18
CA VAL A 144 9.03 -3.60 -24.41
C VAL A 144 9.25 -4.85 -23.56
N SER A 145 8.85 -4.84 -22.28
CA SER A 145 8.92 -6.00 -21.38
C SER A 145 8.18 -7.21 -21.95
N LEU A 146 6.98 -7.01 -22.52
CA LEU A 146 6.21 -8.08 -23.14
C LEU A 146 6.92 -8.68 -24.36
N VAL A 147 7.60 -7.85 -25.16
CA VAL A 147 8.33 -8.28 -26.35
C VAL A 147 9.64 -9.01 -26.00
N ILE A 148 10.44 -8.48 -25.07
CA ILE A 148 11.76 -9.03 -24.76
C ILE A 148 11.71 -10.22 -23.80
N SER A 149 10.68 -10.29 -22.96
CA SER A 149 10.51 -11.41 -22.01
C SER A 149 10.07 -12.67 -22.73
N ARG A 150 10.79 -13.77 -22.51
CA ARG A 150 10.42 -15.08 -23.07
C ARG A 150 9.08 -15.52 -22.51
N LYS A 151 8.24 -16.09 -23.37
CA LYS A 151 6.90 -16.60 -23.01
C LYS A 151 6.96 -17.63 -21.88
N GLU A 152 7.96 -18.52 -21.91
CA GLU A 152 8.22 -19.53 -20.88
C GLU A 152 8.34 -18.92 -19.47
N TYR A 153 8.96 -17.74 -19.34
CA TYR A 153 9.11 -17.08 -18.03
C TYR A 153 7.79 -16.54 -17.52
N ARG A 154 6.91 -16.05 -18.41
CA ARG A 154 5.57 -15.58 -18.05
C ARG A 154 4.67 -16.75 -17.65
N GLU A 155 4.70 -17.84 -18.41
CA GLU A 155 3.94 -19.06 -18.11
C GLU A 155 4.40 -19.67 -16.78
N ALA A 156 5.70 -19.75 -16.52
CA ALA A 156 6.25 -20.26 -15.25
C ALA A 156 5.87 -19.39 -14.04
N ASN A 157 5.67 -18.08 -14.24
CA ASN A 157 5.19 -17.17 -13.19
C ASN A 157 3.65 -17.14 -13.06
N GLY A 158 2.92 -17.88 -13.90
CA GLY A 158 1.45 -17.86 -13.92
C GLY A 158 0.88 -16.50 -14.33
N PHE A 159 1.58 -15.75 -15.19
CA PHE A 159 1.14 -14.44 -15.65
C PHE A 159 -0.22 -14.53 -16.35
N ASN A 160 -1.19 -13.75 -15.87
CA ASN A 160 -2.54 -13.66 -16.42
C ASN A 160 -3.00 -12.19 -16.42
N TRP A 161 -3.74 -11.80 -17.45
CA TRP A 161 -4.36 -10.47 -17.55
C TRP A 161 -5.58 -10.28 -16.66
N GLY A 162 -6.21 -11.38 -16.20
CA GLY A 162 -7.40 -11.35 -15.33
C GLY A 162 -7.22 -10.43 -14.11
N PRO A 163 -6.23 -10.67 -13.24
CA PRO A 163 -5.98 -9.82 -12.07
C PRO A 163 -5.74 -8.34 -12.42
N ILE A 164 -4.99 -8.06 -13.50
CA ILE A 164 -4.70 -6.69 -13.94
C ILE A 164 -5.99 -5.98 -14.38
N ALA A 165 -6.82 -6.67 -15.17
CA ALA A 165 -8.09 -6.13 -15.65
C ALA A 165 -9.09 -5.93 -14.50
N GLU A 166 -9.11 -6.82 -13.51
CA GLU A 166 -9.93 -6.68 -12.30
C GLU A 166 -9.52 -5.43 -11.50
N VAL A 167 -8.23 -5.28 -11.22
CA VAL A 167 -7.70 -4.11 -10.52
C VAL A 167 -8.00 -2.82 -11.30
N ALA A 168 -7.81 -2.81 -12.61
CA ALA A 168 -8.10 -1.63 -13.44
C ALA A 168 -9.58 -1.21 -13.39
N LYS A 169 -10.51 -2.18 -13.48
CA LYS A 169 -11.96 -1.91 -13.37
C LYS A 169 -12.33 -1.41 -11.98
N LEU A 170 -11.76 -2.03 -10.94
CA LEU A 170 -12.00 -1.64 -9.55
C LEU A 170 -11.54 -0.20 -9.29
N PHE A 171 -10.30 0.14 -9.68
CA PHE A 171 -9.76 1.49 -9.55
C PHE A 171 -10.59 2.50 -10.35
N ALA A 172 -10.95 2.20 -11.60
CA ALA A 172 -11.80 3.09 -12.38
C ALA A 172 -13.15 3.36 -11.69
N GLY A 173 -13.80 2.31 -11.18
CA GLY A 173 -15.06 2.45 -10.44
C GLY A 173 -14.92 3.29 -9.17
N ILE A 174 -13.91 3.02 -8.35
CA ILE A 174 -13.73 3.73 -7.09
C ILE A 174 -13.36 5.21 -7.33
N PHE A 175 -12.44 5.49 -8.24
CA PHE A 175 -12.02 6.87 -8.53
C PHE A 175 -13.10 7.70 -9.23
N ILE A 176 -14.03 7.10 -9.96
CA ILE A 176 -15.22 7.80 -10.46
C ILE A 176 -16.17 8.14 -9.31
N CYS A 177 -16.45 7.17 -8.44
CA CYS A 177 -17.41 7.34 -7.35
C CYS A 177 -16.92 8.25 -6.22
N ILE A 178 -15.61 8.40 -6.03
CA ILE A 178 -15.04 9.21 -4.94
C ILE A 178 -15.09 10.73 -5.21
N VAL A 179 -15.18 11.15 -6.48
CA VAL A 179 -15.22 12.58 -6.87
C VAL A 179 -16.29 13.38 -6.10
N PRO A 180 -17.59 12.97 -6.09
CA PRO A 180 -18.60 13.69 -5.31
C PRO A 180 -18.33 13.65 -3.81
N VAL A 181 -17.77 12.55 -3.27
CA VAL A 181 -17.42 12.46 -1.85
C VAL A 181 -16.34 13.48 -1.48
N ILE A 182 -15.30 13.61 -2.29
CA ILE A 182 -14.24 14.62 -2.09
C ILE A 182 -14.82 16.04 -2.17
N ALA A 183 -15.72 16.30 -3.11
CA ALA A 183 -16.38 17.61 -3.21
C ALA A 183 -17.17 17.95 -1.94
N ILE A 184 -17.86 16.97 -1.34
CA ILE A 184 -18.57 17.15 -0.06
C ILE A 184 -17.60 17.38 1.10
N LEU A 185 -16.48 16.64 1.15
CA LEU A 185 -15.45 16.80 2.18
C LEU A 185 -14.79 18.18 2.14
N ARG A 186 -14.58 18.74 0.94
CA ARG A 186 -14.05 20.10 0.76
C ARG A 186 -14.96 21.20 1.30
N ALA A 187 -16.27 20.94 1.46
CA ALA A 187 -17.15 21.87 2.14
C ALA A 187 -16.91 21.91 3.67
N GLY A 188 -16.09 20.99 4.22
CA GLY A 188 -15.64 21.01 5.60
C GLY A 188 -16.79 20.98 6.61
N HIS A 189 -16.73 21.85 7.61
CA HIS A 189 -17.73 21.96 8.67
C HIS A 189 -19.11 22.42 8.18
N GLU A 190 -19.20 22.98 6.97
CA GLU A 190 -20.45 23.41 6.33
C GLU A 190 -21.02 22.33 5.39
N GLY A 191 -20.28 21.24 5.18
CA GLY A 191 -20.64 20.13 4.31
C GLY A 191 -21.47 19.05 4.99
N ALA A 192 -22.06 18.16 4.18
CA ALA A 192 -22.85 17.02 4.67
C ALA A 192 -22.02 16.01 5.51
N LEU A 193 -20.68 16.06 5.44
CA LEU A 193 -19.76 15.21 6.20
C LEU A 193 -19.12 15.95 7.39
N ALA A 194 -19.69 17.07 7.85
CA ALA A 194 -19.25 17.80 9.04
C ALA A 194 -19.05 16.91 10.30
N PRO A 195 -19.87 15.88 10.57
CA PRO A 195 -19.60 14.96 11.69
C PRO A 195 -18.25 14.26 11.57
N LEU A 196 -17.85 13.83 10.37
CA LEU A 196 -16.55 13.21 10.15
C LEU A 196 -15.41 14.20 10.37
N VAL A 197 -15.58 15.44 9.89
CA VAL A 197 -14.62 16.53 10.11
C VAL A 197 -14.43 16.77 11.61
N SER A 198 -15.51 16.82 12.38
CA SER A 198 -15.45 17.04 13.83
C SER A 198 -14.73 15.93 14.61
N LEU A 199 -14.69 14.70 14.07
CA LEU A 199 -13.97 13.60 14.70
C LEU A 199 -12.45 13.69 14.52
N VAL A 200 -11.99 14.38 13.47
CA VAL A 200 -10.57 14.58 13.16
C VAL A 200 -10.06 15.98 13.52
N SER A 201 -10.94 16.87 13.97
CA SER A 201 -10.59 18.22 14.43
C SER A 201 -10.61 18.30 15.96
N SER A 202 -9.63 18.97 16.54
CA SER A 202 -9.61 19.32 17.95
C SER A 202 -10.62 20.44 18.26
N SER A 203 -10.88 20.69 19.55
CA SER A 203 -11.75 21.78 20.00
C SER A 203 -11.28 23.18 19.60
N SER A 204 -10.01 23.33 19.22
CA SER A 204 -9.43 24.58 18.68
C SER A 204 -9.48 24.64 17.14
N GLY A 205 -10.05 23.63 16.47
CA GLY A 205 -10.13 23.53 15.02
C GLY A 205 -8.88 23.00 14.32
N GLN A 206 -7.82 22.68 15.07
CA GLN A 206 -6.60 22.10 14.52
C GLN A 206 -6.73 20.59 14.26
N PRO A 207 -6.03 20.02 13.28
CA PRO A 207 -5.99 18.58 13.04
C PRO A 207 -5.61 17.78 14.30
N ASN A 208 -6.31 16.67 14.54
CA ASN A 208 -5.95 15.70 15.57
C ASN A 208 -5.29 14.50 14.89
N ASP A 209 -3.96 14.43 14.96
CA ASP A 209 -3.17 13.41 14.25
C ASP A 209 -3.52 11.99 14.68
N LEU A 210 -3.74 11.75 15.98
CA LEU A 210 -4.17 10.44 16.47
C LEU A 210 -5.52 10.03 15.87
N ALA A 211 -6.46 10.97 15.78
CA ALA A 211 -7.76 10.72 15.16
C ALA A 211 -7.63 10.49 13.65
N TYR A 212 -6.78 11.25 12.95
CA TYR A 212 -6.48 11.03 11.53
C TYR A 212 -5.87 9.64 11.31
N PHE A 213 -4.90 9.22 12.14
CA PHE A 213 -4.28 7.89 12.06
C PHE A 213 -5.31 6.77 12.19
N TRP A 214 -6.15 6.83 13.24
CA TRP A 214 -7.15 5.78 13.52
C TRP A 214 -8.32 5.78 12.55
N LEU A 215 -8.85 6.94 12.17
CA LEU A 215 -10.00 7.00 11.26
C LEU A 215 -9.58 6.66 9.83
N THR A 216 -8.45 7.18 9.36
CA THR A 216 -7.89 6.78 8.05
C THR A 216 -7.64 5.28 8.03
N GLY A 217 -7.00 4.75 9.07
CA GLY A 217 -6.68 3.34 9.11
C GLY A 217 -7.88 2.41 9.28
N ALA A 218 -8.89 2.81 10.06
CA ALA A 218 -10.13 2.06 10.20
C ALA A 218 -10.88 1.97 8.88
N LEU A 219 -10.99 3.08 8.12
CA LEU A 219 -11.58 3.04 6.78
C LEU A 219 -10.72 2.19 5.83
N SER A 220 -9.40 2.38 5.83
CA SER A 220 -8.46 1.65 4.96
C SER A 220 -8.44 0.13 5.24
N SER A 221 -8.87 -0.27 6.45
CA SER A 221 -9.00 -1.69 6.80
C SER A 221 -10.08 -2.39 5.99
N PHE A 222 -11.11 -1.69 5.50
CA PHE A 222 -12.28 -2.27 4.84
C PHE A 222 -12.56 -1.68 3.45
N LEU A 223 -12.03 -0.49 3.18
CA LEU A 223 -12.07 0.18 1.90
C LEU A 223 -10.68 0.10 1.26
N ASP A 224 -10.61 0.29 -0.05
CA ASP A 224 -9.33 0.41 -0.74
C ASP A 224 -8.52 1.59 -0.16
N ASN A 225 -7.23 1.37 0.06
CA ASN A 225 -6.39 2.27 0.83
C ASN A 225 -6.05 3.58 0.10
N ALA A 226 -5.92 3.58 -1.23
CA ALA A 226 -5.59 4.78 -2.01
C ALA A 226 -6.73 5.81 -2.01
N PRO A 227 -7.99 5.42 -2.29
CA PRO A 227 -9.16 6.28 -2.13
C PRO A 227 -9.33 6.78 -0.69
N THR A 228 -9.10 5.92 0.29
CA THR A 228 -9.16 6.31 1.71
C THR A 228 -8.14 7.39 2.04
N TYR A 229 -6.89 7.22 1.61
CA TYR A 229 -5.85 8.23 1.76
C TYR A 229 -6.29 9.58 1.16
N LEU A 230 -6.85 9.55 -0.06
CA LEU A 230 -7.26 10.77 -0.74
C LEU A 230 -8.42 11.49 -0.01
N VAL A 231 -9.38 10.74 0.55
CA VAL A 231 -10.45 11.29 1.40
C VAL A 231 -9.85 12.09 2.56
N PHE A 232 -8.92 11.50 3.31
CA PHE A 232 -8.37 12.14 4.50
C PHE A 232 -7.34 13.23 4.17
N PHE A 233 -6.63 13.10 3.05
CA PHE A 233 -5.76 14.14 2.50
C PHE A 233 -6.56 15.41 2.17
N GLU A 234 -7.70 15.28 1.50
CA GLU A 234 -8.60 16.39 1.18
C GLU A 234 -9.28 16.94 2.44
N LEU A 235 -9.65 16.07 3.38
CA LEU A 235 -10.20 16.46 4.68
C LEU A 235 -9.21 17.28 5.53
N ALA A 236 -7.91 17.03 5.38
CA ALA A 236 -6.84 17.80 6.02
C ALA A 236 -6.45 19.08 5.27
N GLY A 237 -7.22 19.47 4.25
CA GLY A 237 -7.08 20.73 3.51
C GLY A 237 -6.65 20.56 2.06
N GLY A 238 -6.17 19.38 1.64
CA GLY A 238 -5.89 19.06 0.24
C GLY A 238 -4.74 19.81 -0.43
N ASP A 239 -4.05 20.72 0.28
CA ASP A 239 -2.85 21.40 -0.20
C ASP A 239 -1.58 20.59 0.17
N PRO A 240 -0.90 19.96 -0.81
CA PRO A 240 0.30 19.19 -0.54
C PRO A 240 1.43 20.01 0.10
N ARG A 241 1.53 21.31 -0.18
CA ARG A 241 2.63 22.14 0.37
C ARG A 241 2.47 22.32 1.86
N HIS A 242 1.27 22.72 2.27
CA HIS A 242 0.94 22.93 3.67
C HIS A 242 0.94 21.60 4.45
N LEU A 243 0.44 20.52 3.85
CA LEU A 243 0.48 19.17 4.41
C LEU A 243 1.90 18.61 4.55
N MET A 244 2.84 19.00 3.70
CA MET A 244 4.24 18.56 3.82
C MET A 244 5.04 19.37 4.84
N THR A 245 4.60 20.59 5.20
CA THR A 245 5.31 21.50 6.09
C THR A 245 4.60 21.65 7.42
N GLU A 246 3.56 22.49 7.48
CA GLU A 246 2.87 22.88 8.71
C GLU A 246 2.07 21.73 9.31
N PHE A 247 1.47 20.88 8.46
CA PHE A 247 0.72 19.69 8.87
C PHE A 247 1.45 18.39 8.51
N ALA A 248 2.79 18.41 8.54
CA ALA A 248 3.61 17.24 8.23
C ALA A 248 3.25 16.01 9.08
N SER A 249 2.98 16.21 10.37
CA SER A 249 2.57 15.14 11.29
C SER A 249 1.19 14.58 10.95
N THR A 250 0.23 15.42 10.55
CA THR A 250 -1.08 14.99 10.06
C THR A 250 -0.97 14.19 8.76
N LEU A 251 -0.17 14.66 7.80
CA LEU A 251 0.09 13.92 6.57
C LEU A 251 0.75 12.56 6.86
N ALA A 252 1.65 12.52 7.85
CA ALA A 252 2.28 11.28 8.29
C ALA A 252 1.26 10.32 8.93
N ALA A 253 0.35 10.84 9.76
CA ALA A 253 -0.74 10.08 10.37
C ALA A 253 -1.68 9.47 9.32
N ILE A 254 -2.08 10.26 8.32
CA ILE A 254 -2.91 9.81 7.19
C ILE A 254 -2.18 8.74 6.40
N SER A 255 -0.91 8.98 6.07
CA SER A 255 -0.07 8.05 5.30
C SER A 255 0.12 6.72 6.04
N ALA A 256 0.49 6.77 7.32
CA ALA A 256 0.67 5.61 8.17
C ALA A 256 -0.64 4.84 8.38
N GLY A 257 -1.75 5.55 8.66
CA GLY A 257 -3.07 4.94 8.83
C GLY A 257 -3.51 4.21 7.56
N ALA A 258 -3.44 4.87 6.39
CA ALA A 258 -3.84 4.29 5.12
C ALA A 258 -2.99 3.06 4.76
N VAL A 259 -1.65 3.16 4.86
CA VAL A 259 -0.74 2.09 4.43
C VAL A 259 -0.70 0.95 5.45
N PHE A 260 -0.51 1.22 6.75
CA PHE A 260 -0.30 0.16 7.73
C PHE A 260 -1.57 -0.62 8.02
N MET A 261 -2.71 0.06 8.17
CA MET A 261 -3.96 -0.59 8.57
C MET A 261 -4.70 -1.22 7.39
N GLY A 262 -4.28 -0.97 6.15
CA GLY A 262 -4.73 -1.75 4.98
C GLY A 262 -4.50 -3.27 5.16
N ALA A 263 -3.52 -3.65 5.98
CA ALA A 263 -3.24 -5.03 6.36
C ALA A 263 -4.29 -5.69 7.26
N ASN A 264 -5.21 -4.92 7.88
CA ASN A 264 -6.15 -5.47 8.88
C ASN A 264 -7.12 -6.49 8.29
N THR A 265 -7.44 -6.40 7.00
CA THR A 265 -8.27 -7.38 6.29
C THR A 265 -7.67 -7.77 4.93
N TYR A 266 -8.19 -8.85 4.33
CA TYR A 266 -7.80 -9.23 2.96
C TYR A 266 -8.26 -8.23 1.90
N ILE A 267 -9.24 -7.38 2.19
CA ILE A 267 -9.84 -6.45 1.22
C ILE A 267 -9.39 -5.01 1.40
N GLY A 268 -8.66 -4.70 2.48
CA GLY A 268 -8.16 -3.33 2.72
C GLY A 268 -7.12 -2.87 1.71
N ASN A 269 -6.42 -3.81 1.06
CA ASN A 269 -5.46 -3.49 0.00
C ASN A 269 -5.44 -4.59 -1.07
N ALA A 270 -5.40 -4.23 -2.36
CA ALA A 270 -5.44 -5.16 -3.48
C ALA A 270 -4.33 -6.24 -3.45
N PRO A 271 -3.07 -5.93 -3.09
CA PRO A 271 -2.01 -6.92 -2.90
C PRO A 271 -2.34 -7.99 -1.84
N ASN A 272 -3.08 -7.66 -0.77
CA ASN A 272 -3.44 -8.63 0.27
C ASN A 272 -4.30 -9.75 -0.32
N PHE A 273 -5.32 -9.37 -1.09
CA PHE A 273 -6.19 -10.31 -1.78
C PHE A 273 -5.42 -11.16 -2.80
N MET A 274 -4.52 -10.53 -3.57
CA MET A 274 -3.67 -11.22 -4.54
C MET A 274 -2.75 -12.26 -3.88
N VAL A 275 -2.06 -11.90 -2.79
CA VAL A 275 -1.21 -12.82 -2.02
C VAL A 275 -2.04 -13.98 -1.45
N TYR A 276 -3.20 -13.69 -0.87
CA TYR A 276 -4.13 -14.70 -0.37
C TYR A 276 -4.56 -15.68 -1.47
N ALA A 277 -4.97 -15.18 -2.64
CA ALA A 277 -5.43 -16.00 -3.77
C ALA A 277 -4.30 -16.88 -4.32
N ILE A 278 -3.09 -16.34 -4.50
CA ILE A 278 -1.92 -17.09 -4.96
C ILE A 278 -1.55 -18.20 -3.95
N ALA A 279 -1.54 -17.88 -2.65
CA ALA A 279 -1.22 -18.84 -1.60
C ALA A 279 -2.24 -19.99 -1.56
N ARG A 280 -3.54 -19.68 -1.64
CA ARG A 280 -4.63 -20.66 -1.75
C ARG A 280 -4.46 -21.56 -2.99
N HIS A 281 -4.18 -20.98 -4.15
CA HIS A 281 -3.96 -21.73 -5.38
C HIS A 281 -2.73 -22.66 -5.30
N ARG A 282 -1.72 -22.28 -4.51
CA ARG A 282 -0.54 -23.11 -4.20
C ARG A 282 -0.76 -24.13 -3.07
N GLY A 283 -2.00 -24.29 -2.58
CA GLY A 283 -2.35 -25.29 -1.57
C GLY A 283 -2.10 -24.87 -0.12
N VAL A 284 -1.75 -23.61 0.15
CA VAL A 284 -1.65 -23.09 1.52
C VAL A 284 -3.06 -22.97 2.11
N LYS A 285 -3.27 -23.58 3.28
CA LYS A 285 -4.54 -23.51 4.02
C LYS A 285 -4.69 -22.15 4.72
N MET A 286 -4.88 -21.10 3.93
CA MET A 286 -5.08 -19.74 4.46
C MET A 286 -6.35 -19.67 5.31
N PRO A 287 -6.35 -18.93 6.43
CA PRO A 287 -7.56 -18.73 7.22
C PRO A 287 -8.62 -17.99 6.40
N GLY A 288 -9.90 -18.23 6.72
CA GLY A 288 -11.00 -17.42 6.18
C GLY A 288 -10.93 -15.96 6.65
N PHE A 289 -11.83 -15.13 6.15
CA PHE A 289 -11.83 -13.68 6.40
C PHE A 289 -11.73 -13.30 7.89
N PHE A 290 -12.63 -13.80 8.74
CA PHE A 290 -12.60 -13.52 10.17
C PHE A 290 -11.42 -14.18 10.90
N GLY A 291 -10.94 -15.32 10.41
CA GLY A 291 -9.74 -15.95 10.95
C GLY A 291 -8.50 -15.10 10.71
N TYR A 292 -8.38 -14.49 9.53
CA TYR A 292 -7.34 -13.51 9.24
C TYR A 292 -7.47 -12.26 10.11
N MET A 293 -8.69 -11.75 10.30
CA MET A 293 -8.93 -10.60 11.19
C MET A 293 -8.56 -10.88 12.65
N ALA A 294 -8.70 -12.12 13.12
CA ALA A 294 -8.22 -12.49 14.45
C ALA A 294 -6.68 -12.39 14.52
N TRP A 295 -5.96 -12.82 13.47
CA TRP A 295 -4.51 -12.67 13.38
C TRP A 295 -4.08 -11.20 13.36
N SER A 296 -4.68 -10.38 12.50
CA SER A 296 -4.37 -8.95 12.42
C SER A 296 -4.77 -8.22 13.71
N GLY A 297 -5.93 -8.53 14.28
CA GLY A 297 -6.40 -7.99 15.56
C GLY A 297 -5.44 -8.27 16.71
N LEU A 298 -4.85 -9.47 16.78
CA LEU A 298 -3.94 -9.85 17.86
C LEU A 298 -2.53 -9.25 17.70
N VAL A 299 -2.08 -9.00 16.48
CA VAL A 299 -0.70 -8.55 16.21
C VAL A 299 -0.65 -7.06 15.89
N LEU A 300 -1.46 -6.61 14.94
CA LEU A 300 -1.41 -5.26 14.39
C LEU A 300 -2.07 -4.23 15.30
N ILE A 301 -3.26 -4.50 15.85
CA ILE A 301 -3.98 -3.51 16.66
C ILE A 301 -3.18 -3.10 17.91
N PRO A 302 -2.58 -4.00 18.70
CA PRO A 302 -1.70 -3.60 19.80
C PRO A 302 -0.49 -2.79 19.33
N THR A 303 0.11 -3.18 18.20
CA THR A 303 1.24 -2.46 17.61
C THR A 303 0.84 -1.04 17.21
N PHE A 304 -0.33 -0.87 16.59
CA PHE A 304 -0.86 0.42 16.16
C PHE A 304 -1.33 1.29 17.31
N LEU A 305 -1.83 0.71 18.41
CA LEU A 305 -2.09 1.47 19.64
C LEU A 305 -0.80 2.10 20.16
N VAL A 306 0.26 1.32 20.31
CA VAL A 306 1.54 1.85 20.79
C VAL A 306 2.12 2.87 19.82
N ALA A 307 2.15 2.56 18.52
CA ALA A 307 2.66 3.48 17.50
C ALA A 307 1.83 4.77 17.42
N GLY A 308 0.51 4.66 17.45
CA GLY A 308 -0.42 5.79 17.39
C GLY A 308 -0.17 6.77 18.53
N PHE A 309 -0.11 6.30 19.77
CA PHE A 309 0.20 7.17 20.91
C PHE A 309 1.65 7.68 20.92
N LEU A 310 2.61 6.89 20.43
CA LEU A 310 4.02 7.28 20.44
C LEU A 310 4.35 8.36 19.41
N PHE A 311 3.72 8.32 18.23
CA PHE A 311 4.06 9.18 17.10
C PHE A 311 2.99 10.25 16.79
N PHE A 312 1.73 10.03 17.17
CA PHE A 312 0.61 10.89 16.80
C PHE A 312 -0.27 11.32 17.98
N GLY A 313 0.06 10.90 19.21
CA GLY A 313 -0.70 11.17 20.44
C GLY A 313 -0.28 12.40 21.21
#